data_AF-A0A432G378-F1
#
_entry.id   AF-A0A432G378-F1
#
_cell.length_a   1.000
_cell.length_b   1.000
_cell.length_c   1.000
_cell.angle_alpha   90.00
_cell.angle_beta   90.00
_cell.angle_gamma   90.00
#
_symmetry.space_group_name_H-M   'P 1'
#
loop_
_entity.id
_entity.type
_entity.pdbx_description
1 polymer ?
#
loop_
_entity_poly.entity_id
_entity_poly.type
_entity_poly.pdbx_seq_one_letter_code
_entity_poly.pdbx_strand_id
1 'polypeptide(L)' 'MIHKQKIFKILFLCTSLNFLQILPGCSREPQYIIFKTGERDQLQERAIKYCYGDFKVLEEEELGPYTRAHLECKE' A
#
# COMPACT_ATOMS: atom_id res chain seq x y z
N MET A 1 33.89 -29.45 -19.15
CA MET A 1 33.62 -28.41 -18.12
C MET A 1 32.68 -27.27 -18.57
N ILE A 2 32.21 -27.23 -19.83
CA ILE A 2 31.45 -26.09 -20.39
C ILE A 2 29.93 -26.15 -20.06
N HIS A 3 29.36 -27.34 -19.87
CA HIS A 3 27.92 -27.48 -19.61
C HIS A 3 27.47 -26.98 -18.23
N LYS A 4 28.29 -27.14 -17.18
CA LYS A 4 27.95 -26.71 -15.82
C LYS A 4 27.81 -25.18 -15.70
N GLN A 5 28.60 -24.42 -16.46
CA GLN A 5 28.55 -22.95 -16.45
C GLN A 5 27.28 -22.39 -17.12
N LYS A 6 26.77 -23.04 -18.17
CA LYS A 6 25.52 -22.62 -18.83
C LYS A 6 24.30 -22.83 -17.94
N ILE A 7 24.23 -23.96 -17.23
CA ILE A 7 23.14 -24.26 -16.29
C ILE A 7 23.15 -23.27 -15.12
N PHE A 8 24.33 -22.92 -14.61
CA PHE A 8 24.47 -21.95 -13.53
C PHE A 8 23.99 -20.54 -13.93
N LYS A 9 24.27 -20.10 -15.17
CA LYS A 9 23.78 -18.83 -15.71
C LYS A 9 22.26 -18.81 -15.89
N ILE A 10 21.67 -19.92 -16.36
CA ILE A 10 20.22 -20.05 -16.52
C ILE A 10 19.52 -20.00 -15.15
N LEU A 11 20.06 -20.72 -14.17
CA LEU A 11 19.52 -20.73 -12.81
C LEU A 11 19.56 -19.33 -12.18
N PHE A 12 20.63 -18.58 -12.41
CA PHE A 12 20.82 -17.22 -11.91
C PHE A 12 19.88 -16.19 -12.60
N LEU A 13 19.59 -16.36 -13.89
CA LEU A 13 18.62 -15.53 -14.61
C LEU A 13 17.17 -15.77 -14.16
N CYS A 14 16.82 -17.02 -13.82
CA CYS A 14 15.46 -17.36 -13.36
C CYS A 14 15.18 -16.87 -11.92
N THR A 15 16.19 -16.81 -11.05
CA THR A 15 16.01 -16.31 -9.68
C THR A 15 15.91 -14.79 -9.62
N SER A 16 16.61 -14.06 -10.48
CA SER A 16 16.50 -12.59 -10.54
C SER A 16 15.16 -12.09 -11.11
N LEU A 17 14.50 -12.87 -11.98
CA LEU A 17 13.27 -12.44 -12.65
C LEU A 17 12.02 -12.50 -11.75
N ASN A 18 12.04 -13.33 -10.69
CA ASN A 18 10.90 -13.50 -9.79
C ASN A 18 10.78 -12.39 -8.72
N PHE A 19 11.79 -11.55 -8.56
CA PHE A 19 11.77 -10.51 -7.51
C PHE A 19 11.04 -9.23 -7.92
N LEU A 20 10.65 -9.08 -9.19
CA LEU A 20 10.09 -7.83 -9.72
C LEU A 20 8.55 -7.73 -9.69
N GLN A 21 7.85 -8.73 -9.14
CA GLN A 21 6.37 -8.79 -9.23
C GLN A 21 5.63 -8.43 -7.94
N ILE A 22 6.31 -7.93 -6.90
CA ILE A 22 5.64 -7.43 -5.68
C ILE A 22 5.40 -5.92 -5.85
N LEU A 23 4.58 -5.54 -6.84
CA LEU A 23 3.93 -4.23 -6.81
C LEU A 23 2.69 -4.41 -5.92
N PRO A 24 2.61 -3.77 -4.73
CA PRO A 24 1.37 -3.77 -3.98
C PRO A 24 0.31 -3.16 -4.89
N GLY A 25 -0.75 -3.93 -5.15
CA GLY A 25 -1.78 -3.58 -6.11
C GLY A 25 -2.26 -2.16 -5.92
N CYS A 26 -2.30 -1.41 -7.03
CA CYS A 26 -2.95 -0.12 -7.16
C CYS A 26 -4.45 -0.32 -6.90
N SER A 27 -4.84 -0.37 -5.62
CA SER A 27 -6.24 -0.53 -5.22
C SER A 27 -6.94 0.80 -5.50
N ARG A 28 -7.68 0.83 -6.62
CA ARG A 28 -8.50 1.97 -7.07
C ARG A 28 -9.88 2.01 -6.40
N GLU A 29 -10.10 1.21 -5.35
CA GLU A 29 -11.34 1.32 -4.58
C GLU A 29 -11.24 2.48 -3.58
N PRO A 30 -12.30 3.28 -3.41
CA PRO A 30 -12.35 4.35 -2.43
C PRO A 30 -12.01 3.83 -1.03
N GLN A 31 -11.00 4.42 -0.39
CA GLN A 31 -10.41 3.86 0.82
C GLN A 31 -10.94 4.60 2.05
N TYR A 32 -11.58 3.87 2.97
CA TYR A 32 -12.20 4.45 4.15
C TYR A 32 -11.40 4.15 5.42
N ILE A 33 -11.09 5.19 6.19
CA ILE A 33 -10.52 5.06 7.53
C ILE A 33 -11.55 5.51 8.55
N ILE A 34 -11.83 4.65 9.52
CA ILE A 34 -12.69 4.98 10.67
C ILE A 34 -11.79 5.33 11.84
N PHE A 35 -12.10 6.41 12.54
CA PHE A 35 -11.39 6.86 13.74
C PHE A 35 -12.40 7.47 14.74
N LYS A 36 -11.99 7.67 15.99
CA LYS A 36 -12.86 8.25 17.01
C LYS A 36 -13.08 9.74 16.73
N THR A 37 -14.33 10.21 16.79
CA THR A 37 -14.67 11.61 16.52
C THR A 37 -13.88 12.54 17.45
N GLY A 38 -13.23 13.55 16.87
CA GLY A 38 -12.37 14.49 17.60
C GLY A 38 -10.91 14.04 17.80
N GLU A 39 -10.56 12.78 17.52
CA GLU A 39 -9.18 12.29 17.62
C GLU A 39 -8.48 12.28 16.25
N ARG A 40 -8.12 13.48 15.77
CA ARG A 40 -7.54 13.68 14.43
C ARG A 40 -6.21 12.95 14.23
N ASP A 41 -5.43 12.79 15.29
CA ASP A 41 -4.14 12.10 15.25
C ASP A 41 -4.29 10.64 14.79
N GLN A 42 -5.40 9.98 15.18
CA GLN A 42 -5.70 8.62 14.73
C GLN A 42 -5.92 8.55 13.22
N LEU A 43 -6.57 9.57 12.63
CA LEU A 43 -6.73 9.63 11.17
C LEU A 43 -5.37 9.72 10.50
N GLN A 44 -4.51 10.63 10.96
CA GLN A 44 -3.22 10.88 10.35
C GLN A 44 -2.29 9.66 10.45
N GLU A 45 -2.19 9.03 11.62
CA GLU A 45 -1.37 7.83 11.82
C GLU A 45 -1.83 6.68 10.91
N ARG A 46 -3.15 6.42 10.88
CA ARG A 46 -3.72 5.34 10.09
C ARG A 46 -3.59 5.62 8.59
N ALA A 47 -3.82 6.87 8.16
CA ALA A 47 -3.72 7.27 6.77
C ALA A 47 -2.29 7.16 6.23
N ILE A 48 -1.29 7.62 6.98
CA ILE A 48 0.12 7.48 6.58
C ILE A 48 0.52 6.01 6.50
N LYS A 49 0.15 5.21 7.51
CA LYS A 49 0.47 3.77 7.53
C LYS A 49 -0.16 3.03 6.35
N TYR A 50 -1.34 3.47 5.94
CA TYR A 50 -2.10 2.82 4.89
C TYR A 50 -1.68 3.28 3.48
N CYS A 51 -1.50 4.59 3.28
CA CYS A 51 -1.04 5.16 2.00
C CYS A 51 0.46 5.01 1.76
N TYR A 52 1.24 4.61 2.78
CA TYR A 52 2.71 4.58 2.74
C TYR A 52 3.31 5.92 2.29
N GLY A 53 2.64 7.03 2.61
CA GLY A 53 2.99 8.34 2.08
C GLY A 53 1.90 9.39 2.32
N ASP A 54 1.84 10.36 1.43
CA ASP A 54 0.88 11.46 1.50
C ASP A 54 -0.53 10.99 1.14
N PHE A 55 -1.51 11.68 1.72
CA PHE A 55 -2.92 11.40 1.49
C PHE A 55 -3.73 12.69 1.42
N LYS A 56 -4.94 12.58 0.87
CA LYS A 56 -5.94 13.64 0.84
C LYS A 56 -7.25 13.08 1.38
N VAL A 57 -7.89 13.83 2.27
CA VAL A 57 -9.25 13.53 2.71
C VAL A 57 -10.23 14.09 1.67
N LEU A 58 -11.10 13.22 1.16
CA LEU A 58 -12.14 13.57 0.18
C LEU A 58 -13.46 13.92 0.87
N GLU A 59 -13.89 13.09 1.82
CA GLU A 59 -15.18 13.21 2.51
C GLU A 59 -15.07 12.67 3.94
N GLU A 60 -15.89 13.22 4.85
CA GLU A 60 -16.02 12.71 6.22
C GLU A 60 -17.49 12.57 6.61
N GLU A 61 -17.81 11.42 7.20
CA GLU A 61 -19.14 11.07 7.68
C GLU A 61 -19.04 10.76 9.19
N GLU A 62 -19.81 11.49 10.01
CA GLU A 62 -19.91 11.19 11.43
C GLU A 62 -20.90 10.05 11.68
N LEU A 63 -20.40 8.99 12.31
CA LEU A 63 -21.10 7.76 12.66
C LEU A 63 -21.17 7.61 14.18
N GLY A 64 -21.81 8.57 14.84
CA GLY A 64 -21.91 8.63 16.30
C GLY A 64 -20.54 8.92 16.96
N PRO A 65 -19.99 8.02 17.80
CA PRO A 65 -18.69 8.26 18.45
C PRO A 65 -17.49 8.11 17.50
N TYR A 66 -17.72 7.76 16.23
CA TYR A 66 -16.68 7.57 15.22
C TYR A 66 -16.92 8.47 14.01
N THR A 67 -15.85 8.78 13.29
CA THR A 67 -15.88 9.44 11.99
C THR A 67 -15.27 8.51 10.95
N ARG A 68 -15.92 8.37 9.81
CA ARG A 68 -15.40 7.70 8.62
C ARG A 68 -14.86 8.76 7.67
N ALA A 69 -13.57 8.70 7.36
CA ALA A 69 -12.95 9.52 6.33
C ALA A 69 -12.71 8.70 5.07
N HIS A 70 -13.14 9.23 3.93
CA HIS A 70 -12.78 8.73 2.60
C HIS A 70 -11.47 9.40 2.17
N LEU A 71 -10.47 8.59 1.83
CA LEU A 71 -9.13 9.02 1.49
C LEU A 71 -8.78 8.72 0.03
N GLU A 72 -7.93 9.58 -0.50
CA GLU A 72 -7.15 9.38 -1.72
C GLU A 72 -5.67 9.37 -1.32
N CYS A 73 -4.98 8.25 -1.55
CA CYS A 73 -3.52 8.19 -1.40
C CYS A 73 -2.86 8.87 -2.60
N LYS A 74 -1.83 9.68 -2.35
CA LYS A 74 -1.06 10.32 -3.40
C LYS A 74 0.11 9.41 -3.80
N GLU A 75 0.32 9.24 -5.11
CA GLU A 75 1.48 8.54 -5.67
C GLU A 75 2.79 9.31 -5.44
#